data_AF-A0A2A7HZV9-F1
#
_entry.id   AF-A0A2A7HZV9-F1
#
_cell.length_a   1.000
_cell.length_b   1.000
_cell.length_c   1.000
_cell.angle_alpha   90.00
_cell.angle_beta   90.00
_cell.angle_gamma   90.00
#
_symmetry.space_group_name_H-M   'P 1'
#
loop_
_entity.id
_entity.type
_entity.pdbx_description
1 polymer ?
#
loop_
_entity_poly.entity_id
_entity_poly.type
_entity_poly.pdbx_seq_one_letter_code
_entity_poly.pdbx_strand_id
1 'polypeptide(L)' 'MKNFRIYLLLLIQTTYDGGENMYNGRDMTALTMISKNEWKEDELAYFHHSFQQIMPYLNVEGQTIYKEIVKEIESRGGL' A
#
# COMPACT_ATOMS: atom_id res chain seq x y z
N MET A 1 -13.36 12.67 -4.12
CA MET A 1 -13.23 12.92 -2.67
C MET A 1 -12.88 11.66 -1.84
N LYS A 2 -12.38 10.57 -2.45
CA LYS A 2 -11.92 9.37 -1.69
C LYS A 2 -10.43 9.43 -1.34
N ASN A 3 -9.61 10.01 -2.24
CA ASN A 3 -8.15 10.07 -2.10
C ASN A 3 -7.71 10.89 -0.87
N PHE A 4 -8.46 11.93 -0.53
CA PHE A 4 -8.18 12.76 0.65
C PHE A 4 -8.27 11.96 1.96
N ARG A 5 -9.09 10.90 2.02
CA ARG A 5 -9.22 10.06 3.23
C ARG A 5 -8.01 9.17 3.45
N ILE A 6 -7.42 8.61 2.39
CA ILE A 6 -6.22 7.75 2.49
C ILE A 6 -5.02 8.58 2.93
N TYR A 7 -4.80 9.74 2.31
CA TYR A 7 -3.73 10.66 2.71
C TYR A 7 -3.96 11.19 4.14
N LEU A 8 -5.20 11.47 4.53
CA LEU A 8 -5.53 11.90 5.88
C LEU A 8 -5.30 10.80 6.92
N LEU A 9 -5.60 9.53 6.62
CA LEU A 9 -5.33 8.41 7.53
C LEU A 9 -3.83 8.17 7.74
N LEU A 10 -3.04 8.23 6.67
CA LEU A 10 -1.56 8.15 6.76
C LEU A 10 -0.97 9.33 7.55
N LEU A 11 -1.45 10.56 7.32
CA LEU A 11 -1.01 11.74 8.07
C LEU A 11 -1.40 11.64 9.55
N ILE A 12 -2.60 11.14 9.86
CA ILE A 12 -3.05 10.90 11.24
C ILE A 12 -2.15 9.86 11.93
N GLN A 13 -1.79 8.76 11.26
CA GLN A 13 -0.82 7.79 11.80
C GLN A 13 0.51 8.48 12.13
N THR A 14 1.12 9.18 11.18
CA THR A 14 2.44 9.83 11.40
C THR A 14 2.47 10.90 12.49
N THR A 15 1.31 11.45 12.90
CA THR A 15 1.23 12.56 13.86
C THR A 15 0.73 12.14 15.24
N TYR A 16 0.05 11.00 15.38
CA TYR A 16 -0.43 10.49 16.67
C TYR A 16 0.60 9.63 17.42
N ASP A 17 1.55 9.00 16.72
CA ASP A 17 2.61 8.20 17.35
C ASP A 17 3.95 8.91 17.25
N GLY A 18 4.32 9.64 18.30
CA GLY A 18 5.70 10.04 18.53
C GLY A 18 6.59 8.81 18.73
N GLY A 19 7.17 8.29 17.64
CA GLY A 19 8.35 7.41 17.69
C GLY A 19 8.21 5.99 17.13
N GLU A 20 7.02 5.46 16.85
CA GLU A 20 6.87 4.04 16.44
C GLU A 20 5.78 3.79 15.37
N ASN A 21 5.84 4.48 14.22
CA ASN A 21 5.02 4.09 13.06
C ASN A 21 5.82 3.32 12.00
N MET A 22 6.43 2.22 12.43
CA MET A 22 6.85 1.18 11.51
C MET A 22 5.60 0.44 11.03
N TYR A 23 5.45 0.28 9.73
CA TYR A 23 4.45 -0.62 9.17
C TYR A 23 4.43 -1.96 9.94
N ASN A 24 3.30 -2.27 10.58
CA ASN A 24 3.12 -3.46 11.40
C ASN A 24 2.36 -4.59 10.67
N GLY A 25 2.24 -4.47 9.34
CA GLY A 25 1.64 -5.49 8.49
C GLY A 25 2.66 -6.54 8.03
N ARG A 26 2.20 -7.50 7.24
CA ARG A 26 3.07 -8.54 6.67
C ARG A 26 4.06 -7.93 5.68
N ASP A 27 5.33 -8.34 5.74
CA ASP A 27 6.31 -7.88 4.77
C ASP A 27 6.00 -8.35 3.34
N MET A 28 6.73 -7.78 2.39
CA MET A 28 6.55 -8.07 0.96
C MET A 28 6.80 -9.54 0.61
N THR A 29 7.72 -10.23 1.31
CA THR A 29 8.03 -11.63 1.06
C THR A 29 6.88 -12.53 1.49
N ALA A 30 6.26 -12.26 2.64
CA ALA A 30 5.07 -12.97 3.07
C ALA A 30 3.87 -12.67 2.16
N LEU A 31 3.70 -11.41 1.74
CA LEU A 31 2.59 -10.97 0.92
C LEU A 31 2.64 -11.47 -0.53
N THR A 32 3.83 -11.69 -1.11
CA THR A 32 3.94 -12.24 -2.47
C THR A 32 3.58 -13.72 -2.55
N MET A 33 3.62 -14.46 -1.43
CA MET A 33 3.22 -15.87 -1.36
C MET A 33 1.72 -16.09 -1.25
N ILE A 34 0.94 -15.03 -1.05
CA ILE A 34 -0.52 -15.10 -0.93
C ILE A 34 -1.20 -14.30 -2.04
N SER A 35 -2.48 -14.59 -2.26
CA SER A 35 -3.29 -13.87 -3.23
C SER A 35 -3.54 -12.43 -2.79
N LYS A 36 -3.65 -11.48 -3.74
CA LYS A 36 -3.84 -10.05 -3.46
C LYS A 36 -5.19 -9.75 -2.81
N ASN A 37 -6.20 -10.56 -3.08
CA ASN A 37 -7.49 -10.48 -2.40
C ASN A 37 -7.43 -10.80 -0.89
N GLU A 38 -6.34 -11.41 -0.41
CA GLU A 38 -6.10 -11.68 1.02
C GLU A 38 -5.26 -10.59 1.69
N TRP A 39 -4.80 -9.59 0.94
CA TRP A 39 -4.09 -8.45 1.51
C TRP A 39 -5.08 -7.56 2.26
N LYS A 40 -4.68 -7.07 3.43
CA LYS A 40 -5.50 -6.13 4.21
C LYS A 40 -5.41 -4.73 3.59
N GLU A 41 -6.38 -3.88 3.92
CA GLU A 41 -6.48 -2.54 3.35
C GLU A 41 -5.29 -1.63 3.72
N ASP A 42 -4.78 -1.75 4.95
CA ASP A 42 -3.60 -1.05 5.44
C ASP A 42 -2.32 -1.51 4.71
N GLU A 43 -2.20 -2.80 4.42
CA GLU A 43 -1.10 -3.36 3.63
C GLU A 43 -1.13 -2.86 2.18
N LEU A 44 -2.31 -2.87 1.55
CA LEU A 44 -2.50 -2.31 0.21
C LEU A 44 -2.17 -0.81 0.16
N ALA A 45 -2.65 -0.03 1.13
CA ALA A 45 -2.39 1.40 1.20
C ALA A 45 -0.90 1.72 1.43
N TYR A 46 -0.25 0.97 2.32
CA TYR A 46 1.17 1.12 2.60
C TYR A 46 2.02 0.85 1.35
N PHE A 47 1.85 -0.32 0.72
CA PHE A 47 2.65 -0.67 -0.45
C PHE A 47 2.27 0.13 -1.69
N HIS A 48 1.02 0.56 -1.85
CA HIS A 48 0.66 1.52 -2.90
C HIS A 48 1.44 2.83 -2.74
N HIS A 49 1.49 3.38 -1.52
CA HIS A 49 2.25 4.60 -1.24
C HIS A 49 3.76 4.41 -1.48
N SER A 50 4.35 3.34 -0.94
CA SER A 50 5.79 3.06 -1.11
C SER A 50 6.15 2.89 -2.58
N PHE A 51 5.40 2.08 -3.33
CA PHE A 51 5.68 1.84 -4.76
C PHE A 51 5.45 3.09 -5.61
N GLN A 52 4.46 3.94 -5.28
CA GLN A 52 4.24 5.20 -5.98
C GLN A 52 5.45 6.14 -5.87
N GLN A 53 6.12 6.19 -4.71
CA GLN A 53 7.30 7.04 -4.51
C GLN A 53 8.52 6.58 -5.29
N ILE A 54 8.71 5.26 -5.43
CA ILE A 54 9.88 4.67 -6.10
C ILE A 54 9.58 4.20 -7.53
N MET A 55 8.38 4.48 -8.06
CA MET A 55 7.90 4.01 -9.36
C MET A 55 8.90 4.16 -10.51
N PRO A 56 9.64 5.29 -10.67
CA PRO A 56 10.63 5.44 -11.74
C PRO A 56 11.79 4.44 -11.69
N TYR A 57 12.05 3.86 -10.53
CA TYR A 57 13.17 2.96 -10.26
C TYR A 57 12.76 1.48 -10.23
N LEU A 58 11.47 1.19 -10.35
CA LEU A 58 10.97 -0.18 -10.36
C LEU A 58 11.31 -0.87 -11.68
N ASN A 59 11.83 -2.10 -11.58
CA ASN A 59 11.96 -3.01 -12.71
C ASN A 59 10.58 -3.52 -13.16
N VAL A 60 10.55 -4.35 -14.21
CA VAL A 60 9.31 -4.90 -14.78
C VAL A 60 8.50 -5.70 -13.75
N GLU A 61 9.17 -6.45 -12.88
CA GLU A 61 8.52 -7.24 -11.82
C GLU A 61 7.84 -6.32 -10.79
N GLY A 62 8.57 -5.33 -10.26
CA GLY A 62 8.04 -4.35 -9.33
C GLY A 62 6.86 -3.54 -9.92
N GLN A 63 6.95 -3.15 -11.20
CA GLN A 63 5.84 -2.50 -11.88
C GLN A 63 4.61 -3.41 -12.06
N THR A 64 4.84 -4.72 -12.26
CA THR A 64 3.76 -5.70 -12.37
C THR A 64 3.03 -5.84 -11.05
N ILE A 65 3.78 -5.99 -9.95
CA ILE A 65 3.20 -6.07 -8.61
C ILE A 65 2.44 -4.80 -8.26
N TYR A 66 2.99 -3.62 -8.59
CA TYR A 66 2.28 -2.35 -8.37
C TYR A 66 0.94 -2.30 -9.10
N LYS A 67 0.89 -2.74 -10.36
CA LYS A 67 -0.36 -2.80 -11.13
C LYS A 67 -1.38 -3.72 -10.50
N GLU A 68 -0.96 -4.85 -9.93
CA GLU A 68 -1.85 -5.76 -9.22
C GLU A 68 -2.41 -5.14 -7.94
N ILE A 69 -1.57 -4.45 -7.17
CA ILE A 69 -2.00 -3.70 -5.98
C ILE A 69 -3.06 -2.65 -6.36
N VAL A 70 -2.81 -1.87 -7.40
CA VAL A 70 -3.74 -0.85 -7.92
C VAL A 70 -5.06 -1.50 -8.34
N LYS A 71 -5.02 -2.58 -9.13
CA LYS A 71 -6.23 -3.30 -9.54
C LYS A 71 -7.04 -3.86 -8.38
N GLU A 72 -6.37 -4.35 -7.34
CA GLU A 72 -7.04 -4.87 -6.15
C GLU A 72 -7.68 -3.75 -5.31
N ILE A 73 -7.03 -2.60 -5.24
CA ILE A 73 -7.64 -1.42 -4.62
C ILE A 73 -8.88 -1.00 -5.42
N GLU A 74 -8.79 -0.93 -6.75
CA GLU A 74 -9.92 -0.66 -7.68
C GLU A 74 -11.07 -1.65 -7.50
N SER A 75 -10.77 -2.95 -7.41
CA SER A 75 -11.78 -4.00 -7.25
C SER A 75 -12.60 -3.85 -5.96
N ARG A 76 -11.97 -3.33 -4.90
CA ARG A 76 -12.61 -3.05 -3.60
C ARG A 76 -13.36 -1.71 -3.56
N GLY A 77 -13.42 -0.99 -4.68
CA GLY A 77 -14.03 0.34 -4.75
C GLY A 77 -13.17 1.44 -4.11
N GLY A 78 -11.87 1.18 -3.93
CA GLY A 78 -10.83 2.17 -3.65
C GLY A 78 -10.08 2.52 -4.94
N LEU A 79 -9.29 3.61 -4.93
CA LEU A 79 -8.91 4.44 -6.09
C LEU A 79 -10.05 5.36 -6.59
#